data_AF-A0A8H6G736-F1
#
_entry.id   AF-A0A8H6G736-F1
#
_cell.length_a   1.000
_cell.length_b   1.000
_cell.length_c   1.000
_cell.angle_alpha   90.00
_cell.angle_beta   90.00
_cell.angle_gamma   90.00
#
_symmetry.space_group_name_H-M   'P 1'
#
loop_
_entity.id
_entity.type
_entity.pdbx_description
1 polymer ?
#
loop_
_entity_poly.entity_id
_entity_poly.type
_entity_poly.pdbx_seq_one_letter_code
_entity_poly.pdbx_strand_id
1 'polypeptide(L)'
;MFERYDDFIGKGDAHSAAMMNVMIWGRGTQSHNDGRLSRVVADKLFDWYRMIAQREIAGNEGSAIPAEDLKPAAAGRLSDISVPSMVAYGRYDETSTNEAMKYAAQRIPGAKLKEFDIAHMINLESPSEFNNWLEAYLDQFLL
;
A
#
# COMPACT_ATOMS: atom_id res chain seq x y z
N MET A 1 9.99 -11.28 -6.28
CA MET A 1 10.54 -9.94 -5.95
C MET A 1 10.80 -9.83 -4.45
N PHE A 2 9.83 -10.20 -3.61
CA PHE A 2 9.99 -10.27 -2.15
C PHE A 2 11.18 -11.12 -1.68
N GLU A 3 11.39 -12.33 -2.22
CA GLU A 3 12.59 -13.12 -1.86
C GLU A 3 13.93 -12.40 -2.15
N ARG A 4 13.97 -11.57 -3.21
CA ARG A 4 15.17 -10.75 -3.51
C ARG A 4 15.30 -9.58 -2.55
N TYR A 5 14.18 -8.99 -2.12
CA TYR A 5 14.17 -8.00 -1.07
C TYR A 5 14.75 -8.58 0.23
N ASP A 6 14.26 -9.75 0.65
CA ASP A 6 14.73 -10.44 1.86
C ASP A 6 16.23 -10.79 1.79
N ASP A 7 16.71 -11.22 0.62
CA ASP A 7 18.15 -11.45 0.38
C ASP A 7 18.99 -10.18 0.53
N PHE A 8 18.50 -9.02 0.05
CA PHE A 8 19.19 -7.74 0.25
C PHE A 8 19.21 -7.31 1.71
N ILE A 9 18.09 -7.47 2.44
CA ILE A 9 18.04 -7.21 3.87
C ILE A 9 19.01 -8.11 4.63
N GLY A 10 19.02 -9.42 4.35
CA GLY A 10 19.94 -10.38 4.97
C GLY A 10 21.43 -10.08 4.71
N LYS A 11 21.75 -9.39 3.61
CA LYS A 11 23.10 -8.94 3.26
C LYS A 11 23.46 -7.55 3.78
N GLY A 12 22.52 -6.84 4.42
CA GLY A 12 22.71 -5.44 4.82
C GLY A 12 22.71 -4.44 3.66
N ASP A 13 22.22 -4.82 2.48
CA ASP A 13 22.18 -3.97 1.28
C ASP A 13 20.89 -3.12 1.23
N ALA A 14 20.86 -2.08 2.05
CA ALA A 14 19.72 -1.17 2.14
C ALA A 14 19.40 -0.46 0.80
N HIS A 15 20.40 -0.25 -0.06
CA HIS A 15 20.21 0.43 -1.34
C HIS A 15 19.43 -0.47 -2.30
N SER A 16 19.88 -1.71 -2.49
CA SER A 16 19.20 -2.64 -3.38
C SER A 16 17.83 -3.05 -2.84
N ALA A 17 17.68 -3.17 -1.52
CA ALA A 17 16.39 -3.35 -0.86
C ALA A 17 15.43 -2.20 -1.17
N ALA A 18 15.89 -0.95 -1.07
CA ALA A 18 15.09 0.24 -1.41
C ALA A 18 14.68 0.27 -2.88
N MET A 19 15.60 -0.04 -3.81
CA MET A 19 15.28 -0.16 -5.23
C MET A 19 14.20 -1.22 -5.46
N MET A 20 14.31 -2.37 -4.80
CA MET A 20 13.34 -3.45 -4.92
C MET A 20 11.95 -3.01 -4.43
N ASN A 21 11.86 -2.31 -3.31
CA ASN A 21 10.59 -1.76 -2.83
C ASN A 21 9.98 -0.71 -3.78
N VAL A 22 10.79 0.16 -4.40
CA VAL A 22 10.28 1.09 -5.43
C VAL A 22 9.70 0.31 -6.63
N MET A 23 10.32 -0.81 -7.01
CA MET A 23 9.79 -1.67 -8.07
C MET A 23 8.47 -2.32 -7.66
N ILE A 24 8.42 -2.94 -6.47
CA ILE A 24 7.24 -3.65 -5.98
C ILE A 24 6.06 -2.69 -5.79
N TRP A 25 6.26 -1.62 -5.02
CA TRP A 25 5.18 -0.75 -4.56
C TRP A 25 4.97 0.45 -5.48
N GLY A 26 6.03 1.08 -5.97
CA GLY A 26 5.90 2.27 -6.81
C GLY A 26 5.52 1.96 -8.26
N ARG A 27 6.04 0.87 -8.83
CA ARG A 27 5.76 0.50 -10.23
C ARG A 27 4.70 -0.59 -10.37
N GLY A 28 4.60 -1.42 -9.35
CA GLY A 28 3.77 -2.61 -9.36
C GLY A 28 4.55 -3.87 -9.76
N THR A 29 3.97 -5.02 -9.43
CA THR A 29 4.56 -6.33 -9.71
C THR A 29 4.55 -6.70 -11.20
N GLN A 30 3.71 -6.04 -11.99
CA GLN A 30 3.71 -6.13 -13.43
C GLN A 30 4.79 -5.18 -13.97
N SER A 31 5.82 -5.72 -14.64
CA SER A 31 6.97 -4.97 -15.16
C SER A 31 6.58 -3.97 -16.25
N HIS A 32 6.02 -2.85 -15.83
CA HIS A 32 5.65 -1.76 -16.70
C HIS A 32 6.64 -0.62 -16.51
N ASN A 33 7.54 -0.47 -17.48
CA ASN A 33 8.30 0.78 -17.65
C ASN A 33 7.49 1.72 -18.55
N ASP A 34 6.27 2.03 -18.13
CA ASP A 34 5.25 2.76 -18.89
C ASP A 34 5.21 4.27 -18.57
N GLY A 35 6.08 4.73 -17.66
CA GLY A 35 6.16 6.12 -17.26
C GLY A 35 5.08 6.57 -16.26
N ARG A 36 4.26 5.66 -15.71
CA ARG A 36 3.24 6.00 -14.70
C ARG A 36 3.85 6.60 -13.44
N LEU A 37 4.95 6.03 -12.96
CA LEU A 37 5.62 6.54 -11.77
C LEU A 37 6.51 7.73 -12.11
N SER A 38 6.10 8.93 -11.69
CA SER A 38 6.91 10.13 -11.88
C SER A 38 8.25 10.01 -11.14
N ARG A 39 9.30 10.62 -11.70
CA ARG A 39 10.64 10.59 -11.10
C ARG A 39 10.66 11.19 -9.69
N VAL A 40 9.93 12.27 -9.45
CA VAL A 40 9.86 12.93 -8.14
C VAL A 40 9.26 11.99 -7.09
N VAL A 41 8.21 11.24 -7.44
CA VAL A 41 7.63 10.24 -6.54
C VAL A 41 8.58 9.07 -6.35
N ALA A 42 9.20 8.57 -7.43
CA ALA A 42 10.17 7.47 -7.35
C ALA A 42 11.35 7.79 -6.42
N ASP A 43 11.94 8.99 -6.54
CA ASP A 43 13.06 9.44 -5.71
C ASP A 43 12.64 9.52 -4.23
N LYS A 44 11.42 10.02 -3.96
CA LYS A 44 10.89 10.10 -2.60
C LYS A 44 10.60 8.73 -1.99
N LEU A 45 10.04 7.80 -2.77
CA LEU A 45 9.84 6.41 -2.35
C LEU A 45 11.18 5.74 -2.06
N PHE A 46 12.19 5.97 -2.91
CA PHE A 46 13.52 5.42 -2.70
C PHE A 46 14.12 5.86 -1.36
N ASP A 47 14.05 7.16 -1.05
CA ASP A 47 14.56 7.69 0.22
C ASP A 47 13.84 7.07 1.44
N TRP A 48 12.52 6.95 1.37
CA TRP A 48 11.72 6.31 2.43
C TRP A 48 12.06 4.85 2.60
N TYR A 49 12.12 4.08 1.50
CA TYR A 49 12.43 2.66 1.57
C TYR A 49 13.87 2.39 1.97
N ARG A 50 14.81 3.29 1.68
CA ARG A 50 16.18 3.19 2.19
C ARG A 50 16.21 3.35 3.71
N MET A 51 15.46 4.32 4.24
CA MET A 51 15.33 4.48 5.69
C MET A 51 14.65 3.27 6.34
N ILE A 52 13.61 2.70 5.72
CA ILE A 52 12.92 1.49 6.21
C ILE A 52 13.88 0.30 6.22
N ALA A 53 14.56 0.04 5.10
CA ALA A 53 15.52 -1.06 4.99
C ALA A 53 16.67 -0.93 6.00
N GLN A 54 17.17 0.30 6.26
CA GLN A 54 18.17 0.53 7.30
C GLN A 54 17.67 0.18 8.72
N ARG A 55 16.39 0.40 9.01
CA ARG A 55 15.79 0.03 10.31
C ARG A 55 15.64 -1.48 10.43
N GLU A 56 15.17 -2.14 9.38
CA GLU A 56 15.06 -3.61 9.32
C GLU A 56 16.42 -4.29 9.47
N ILE A 57 17.44 -3.83 8.74
CA ILE A 57 18.81 -4.35 8.87
C ILE A 57 19.35 -4.18 10.30
N ALA A 58 18.93 -3.11 10.99
CA ALA A 58 19.32 -2.84 12.37
C ALA A 58 18.48 -3.59 13.42
N GLY A 59 17.50 -4.40 13.01
CA GLY A 59 16.57 -5.09 13.92
C GLY A 59 15.58 -4.15 14.63
N ASN A 60 15.31 -2.98 14.03
CA ASN A 60 14.43 -1.93 14.55
C ASN A 60 13.20 -1.72 13.65
N GLU A 61 12.74 -2.77 13.00
CA GLU A 61 11.54 -2.78 12.19
C GLU A 61 10.25 -2.65 13.01
N GLY A 62 9.17 -2.26 12.33
CA GLY A 62 7.84 -2.34 12.90
C GLY A 62 7.43 -3.79 13.06
N SER A 63 6.82 -4.14 14.20
CA SER A 63 6.19 -5.44 14.39
C SER A 63 4.69 -5.36 14.12
N ALA A 64 4.17 -6.38 13.43
CA ALA A 64 2.74 -6.64 13.37
C ALA A 64 2.38 -7.70 14.43
N ILE A 65 1.16 -7.64 14.96
CA ILE A 65 0.61 -8.75 15.74
C ILE A 65 0.39 -9.92 14.77
N PRO A 66 0.98 -11.11 15.02
CA PRO A 66 0.73 -12.29 14.19
C PRO A 66 -0.76 -12.57 14.08
N ALA A 67 -1.22 -12.98 12.89
CA ALA A 67 -2.66 -13.17 12.64
C ALA A 67 -3.27 -14.24 13.55
N GLU A 68 -2.47 -15.26 13.89
CA GLU A 68 -2.78 -16.36 14.81
C GLU A 68 -3.00 -15.92 16.26
N ASP A 69 -2.38 -14.80 16.66
CA ASP A 69 -2.45 -14.25 18.01
C ASP A 69 -3.71 -13.40 18.23
N LEU A 70 -4.41 -13.05 17.14
CA LEU A 70 -5.62 -12.23 17.19
C LEU A 70 -6.88 -13.10 17.01
N LYS A 71 -7.67 -13.25 18.08
CA LYS A 71 -8.91 -14.06 18.09
C LYS A 71 -10.14 -13.20 18.44
N PRO A 72 -11.12 -13.04 17.52
CA PRO A 72 -11.10 -13.48 16.12
C PRO A 72 -10.10 -12.65 15.28
N ALA A 73 -9.65 -13.20 14.15
CA ALA A 73 -8.73 -12.53 13.25
C ALA A 73 -9.27 -11.15 12.80
N ALA A 74 -8.40 -10.18 12.54
CA ALA A 74 -8.80 -8.83 12.13
C ALA A 74 -9.76 -8.85 10.92
N ALA A 75 -9.44 -9.66 9.91
CA ALA A 75 -10.26 -9.83 8.71
C ALA A 75 -11.67 -10.39 9.00
N GLY A 76 -11.88 -11.05 10.14
CA GLY A 76 -13.18 -11.55 10.59
C GLY A 76 -14.04 -10.51 11.31
N ARG A 77 -13.51 -9.31 11.58
CA ARG A 77 -14.19 -8.22 12.30
C ARG A 77 -14.51 -7.01 11.42
N LEU A 78 -14.31 -7.11 10.11
CA LEU A 78 -14.57 -6.01 9.17
C LEU A 78 -16.04 -5.58 9.18
N SER A 79 -16.96 -6.50 9.46
CA SER A 79 -18.39 -6.21 9.65
C SER A 79 -18.70 -5.33 10.86
N ASP A 80 -17.77 -5.27 11.83
CA ASP A 80 -17.94 -4.50 13.06
C ASP A 80 -17.65 -3.00 12.84
N ILE A 81 -17.09 -2.64 11.69
CA ILE A 81 -16.84 -1.25 11.30
C ILE A 81 -18.18 -0.58 10.97
N SER A 82 -18.63 0.30 11.86
CA SER A 82 -19.92 1.00 11.76
C SER A 82 -19.81 2.45 11.27
N VAL A 83 -18.59 2.95 11.09
CA VAL A 83 -18.34 4.29 10.56
C VAL A 83 -18.27 4.27 9.03
N PRO A 84 -18.67 5.37 8.36
CA PRO A 84 -18.50 5.49 6.92
C PRO A 84 -17.04 5.22 6.51
N SER A 85 -16.84 4.31 5.56
CA SER A 85 -15.51 3.87 5.14
C SER A 85 -15.27 3.99 3.63
N MET A 86 -14.07 4.44 3.26
CA MET A 86 -13.55 4.38 1.90
C MET A 86 -12.46 3.32 1.82
N VAL A 87 -12.43 2.56 0.73
CA VAL A 87 -11.41 1.56 0.43
C VAL A 87 -10.91 1.81 -0.98
N ALA A 88 -9.60 1.88 -1.17
CA ALA A 88 -9.02 2.11 -2.48
C ALA A 88 -7.75 1.30 -2.69
N TYR A 89 -7.49 1.01 -3.96
CA TYR A 89 -6.29 0.31 -4.39
C TYR A 89 -5.90 0.75 -5.79
N GLY A 90 -4.62 0.60 -6.14
CA GLY A 90 -4.17 0.74 -7.52
C GLY A 90 -4.24 -0.57 -8.27
N ARG A 91 -4.68 -0.53 -9.52
CA ARG A 91 -4.83 -1.68 -10.41
C ARG A 91 -3.54 -2.49 -10.58
N TYR A 92 -2.39 -1.83 -10.52
CA TYR A 92 -1.07 -2.43 -10.73
C TYR A 92 -0.34 -2.77 -9.43
N ASP A 93 -1.02 -2.67 -8.29
CA ASP A 93 -0.46 -3.04 -6.99
C ASP A 93 -0.14 -4.55 -6.91
N GLU A 94 0.44 -4.97 -5.79
CA GLU A 94 0.66 -6.36 -5.48
C GLU A 94 -0.69 -7.09 -5.34
N THR A 95 -0.79 -8.27 -5.96
CA THR A 95 -2.07 -8.98 -6.14
C THR A 95 -2.77 -9.29 -4.80
N SER A 96 -2.04 -9.72 -3.77
CA SER A 96 -2.63 -9.98 -2.45
C SER A 96 -3.18 -8.70 -1.81
N THR A 97 -2.53 -7.56 -2.05
CA THR A 97 -3.02 -6.24 -1.64
C THR A 97 -4.32 -5.87 -2.34
N ASN A 98 -4.40 -6.06 -3.66
CA ASN A 98 -5.65 -5.84 -4.41
C ASN A 98 -6.80 -6.69 -3.87
N GLU A 99 -6.55 -7.99 -3.64
CA GLU A 99 -7.58 -8.91 -3.14
C GLU A 99 -7.96 -8.58 -1.69
N ALA A 100 -7.01 -8.16 -0.84
CA ALA A 100 -7.31 -7.70 0.51
C ALA A 100 -8.20 -6.45 0.52
N MET A 101 -7.97 -5.48 -0.37
CA MET A 101 -8.80 -4.27 -0.48
C MET A 101 -10.21 -4.59 -0.98
N LYS A 102 -10.35 -5.46 -1.99
CA LYS A 102 -11.67 -5.94 -2.45
C LYS A 102 -12.40 -6.71 -1.35
N TYR A 103 -11.68 -7.58 -0.63
CA TYR A 103 -12.22 -8.34 0.50
C TYR A 103 -12.73 -7.41 1.60
N ALA A 104 -11.97 -6.36 1.93
CA ALA A 104 -12.34 -5.34 2.90
C ALA A 104 -13.63 -4.60 2.49
N ALA A 105 -13.68 -4.08 1.27
CA ALA A 105 -14.85 -3.35 0.78
C ALA A 105 -16.13 -4.19 0.74
N GLN A 106 -16.02 -5.49 0.46
CA GLN A 106 -17.16 -6.41 0.47
C GLN A 106 -17.73 -6.67 1.88
N ARG A 107 -16.93 -6.47 2.93
CA ARG A 107 -17.26 -6.88 4.31
C ARG A 107 -17.52 -5.73 5.25
N ILE A 108 -17.03 -4.54 4.92
CA ILE A 108 -17.34 -3.32 5.66
C ILE A 108 -18.71 -2.80 5.18
N PRO A 109 -19.70 -2.68 6.08
CA PRO A 109 -21.03 -2.19 5.72
C PRO A 109 -20.97 -0.80 5.09
N GLY A 110 -21.50 -0.67 3.86
CA GLY A 110 -21.60 0.61 3.17
C GLY A 110 -20.28 1.17 2.62
N ALA A 111 -19.18 0.41 2.64
CA ALA A 111 -17.90 0.87 2.14
C ALA A 111 -17.95 1.32 0.67
N LYS A 112 -17.23 2.40 0.36
CA LYS A 112 -17.02 2.89 -1.01
C LYS A 112 -15.69 2.36 -1.54
N LEU A 113 -15.73 1.58 -2.61
CA LEU A 113 -14.55 1.04 -3.27
C LEU A 113 -14.17 1.88 -4.50
N LYS A 114 -12.89 2.20 -4.65
CA LYS A 114 -12.35 2.77 -5.89
C LYS A 114 -11.04 2.10 -6.31
N GLU A 115 -10.98 1.68 -7.56
CA GLU A 115 -9.75 1.28 -8.24
C GLU A 115 -9.13 2.48 -8.95
N PHE A 116 -7.81 2.66 -8.83
CA PHE A 116 -7.02 3.68 -9.53
C PHE A 116 -6.11 3.03 -10.58
N ASP A 117 -5.89 3.65 -11.73
CA ASP A 117 -5.01 3.11 -12.80
C ASP A 117 -3.51 3.36 -12.52
N ILE A 118 -3.07 3.04 -11.31
CA ILE A 118 -1.72 3.26 -10.77
C ILE A 118 -1.28 2.08 -9.88
N ALA A 119 -0.08 2.13 -9.28
CA ALA A 119 0.41 1.10 -8.35
C ALA A 119 0.00 1.36 -6.89
N HIS A 120 0.89 1.21 -5.92
CA HIS A 120 0.54 1.19 -4.50
C HIS A 120 0.19 2.58 -3.94
N MET A 121 0.81 3.65 -4.44
CA MET A 121 0.80 4.95 -3.79
C MET A 121 -0.27 5.88 -4.38
N ILE A 122 -1.55 5.47 -4.30
CA ILE A 122 -2.73 6.18 -4.89
C ILE A 122 -2.72 7.70 -4.67
N ASN A 123 -2.37 8.14 -3.47
CA ASN A 123 -2.37 9.55 -3.09
C ASN A 123 -1.15 10.34 -3.59
N LEU A 124 -0.08 9.66 -4.01
CA LEU A 124 1.14 10.31 -4.54
C LEU A 124 1.24 10.20 -6.06
N GLU A 125 0.78 9.09 -6.65
CA GLU A 125 0.82 8.86 -8.10
C GLU A 125 -0.37 9.52 -8.83
N SER A 126 -1.56 9.57 -8.20
CA SER A 126 -2.74 10.25 -8.77
C SER A 126 -3.39 11.22 -7.76
N PRO A 127 -2.66 12.27 -7.32
CA PRO A 127 -3.08 13.13 -6.21
C PRO A 127 -4.39 13.87 -6.50
N SER A 128 -4.56 14.40 -7.71
CA SER A 128 -5.79 15.13 -8.08
C SER A 128 -7.02 14.22 -8.05
N GLU A 129 -6.89 13.00 -8.59
CA GLU A 129 -7.99 12.05 -8.63
C GLU A 129 -8.33 11.52 -7.23
N PHE A 130 -7.32 11.25 -6.41
CA PHE A 130 -7.49 10.83 -5.03
C PHE A 130 -8.17 11.93 -4.20
N ASN A 131 -7.67 13.17 -4.28
CA ASN A 131 -8.23 14.30 -3.54
C ASN A 131 -9.68 14.58 -3.95
N ASN A 132 -10.00 14.61 -5.25
CA ASN A 132 -11.38 14.82 -5.71
C ASN A 132 -12.33 13.74 -5.17
N TRP A 133 -11.88 12.48 -5.11
CA TRP A 133 -12.68 11.39 -4.58
C TRP A 133 -12.86 11.48 -3.06
N LEU A 134 -11.80 11.88 -2.35
CA LEU A 134 -11.83 12.13 -0.91
C LEU A 134 -12.75 13.31 -0.56
N GLU A 135 -12.62 14.44 -1.24
CA GLU A 135 -13.44 15.64 -1.03
C GLU A 135 -14.92 15.33 -1.28
N ALA A 136 -15.26 14.73 -2.43
CA ALA A 136 -16.63 14.34 -2.74
C ALA A 136 -17.23 13.34 -1.72
N TYR A 137 -16.39 12.59 -1.04
CA TYR A 137 -16.82 11.72 0.06
C TYR A 137 -17.04 12.50 1.36
N LEU A 138 -16.12 13.38 1.73
CA LEU A 138 -16.21 14.20 2.93
C LEU A 138 -17.39 15.18 2.89
N ASP A 139 -17.70 15.75 1.73
CA ASP A 139 -18.83 16.66 1.52
C ASP A 139 -20.20 16.01 1.83
N GLN A 140 -20.28 14.68 1.87
CA GLN A 140 -21.49 13.96 2.28
C GLN A 140 -21.77 14.06 3.78
N PHE A 141 -20.78 14.49 4.57
CA PHE A 141 -20.83 14.53 6.05
C PHE A 141 -20.62 15.92 6.63
N LEU A 142 -20.13 16.87 5.83
CA LEU A 142 -19.94 18.26 6.23
C LEU A 142 -21.19 19.07 5.86
N LEU A 143 -22.05 19.31 6.84
CA LEU A 143 -23.17 20.25 6.78
C LEU A 143 -22.74 21.66 7.20
#